data_AF-A0A356QDQ3-F1
#
_entry.id   AF-A0A356QDQ3-F1
#
_cell.length_a   1.000
_cell.length_b   1.000
_cell.length_c   1.000
_cell.angle_alpha   90.00
_cell.angle_beta   90.00
_cell.angle_gamma   90.00
#
_symmetry.space_group_name_H-M   'P 1'
#
loop_
_entity.id
_entity.type
_entity.pdbx_description
1 polymer ?
#
loop_
_entity_poly.entity_id
_entity_poly.type
_entity_poly.pdbx_seq_one_letter_code
_entity_poly.pdbx_strand_id
1 'polypeptide(L)' 'MKPTTKQCPKCKSTRLRLFRSFNLKQCDECLYEFDWHLEPGQKPLVGPSRDRYIITGDKR' A
#
# COMPACT_ATOMS: atom_id res chain seq x y z
N MET A 1 -7.93 13.64 0.06
CA MET A 1 -6.98 12.50 0.05
C MET A 1 -5.89 12.72 1.09
N LYS A 2 -5.49 11.69 1.84
CA LYS A 2 -4.39 11.80 2.81
C LYS A 2 -3.04 11.87 2.06
N PRO A 3 -2.10 12.74 2.46
CA PRO A 3 -0.74 12.74 1.92
C PRO A 3 -0.12 11.34 2.10
N THR A 4 0.49 10.82 1.06
CA THR A 4 1.22 9.55 1.10
C THR A 4 2.72 9.80 1.04
N THR A 5 3.49 8.87 1.58
CA THR A 5 4.97 8.90 1.58
C THR A 5 5.61 8.66 0.21
N LYS A 6 4.80 8.53 -0.85
CA LYS A 6 5.26 8.25 -2.22
C LYS A 6 4.71 9.32 -3.14
N GLN A 7 5.46 9.62 -4.19
CA GLN A 7 5.14 10.67 -5.16
C GLN A 7 4.73 10.06 -6.50
N CYS A 8 3.91 10.77 -7.26
CA CYS A 8 3.64 10.41 -8.64
C CYS A 8 4.95 10.46 -9.46
N PRO A 9 5.30 9.43 -10.24
CA PRO A 9 6.52 9.42 -11.04
C PRO A 9 6.50 10.44 -12.20
N LYS A 10 5.32 10.92 -12.64
CA LYS A 10 5.20 11.95 -13.69
C LYS A 10 5.27 13.38 -13.17
N CYS A 11 4.43 13.73 -12.19
CA CYS A 11 4.27 15.12 -11.73
C CYS A 11 4.76 15.36 -10.30
N LYS A 12 5.29 14.33 -9.62
CA LYS A 12 5.80 14.39 -8.23
C LYS A 12 4.77 14.75 -7.15
N SER A 13 3.49 14.86 -7.50
CA SER A 13 2.42 15.08 -6.51
C SER A 13 2.35 13.96 -5.48
N THR A 14 2.08 14.32 -4.22
CA THR A 14 1.84 13.41 -3.09
C THR A 14 0.36 13.08 -2.91
N ARG A 15 -0.52 13.67 -3.73
CA ARG A 15 -1.96 13.40 -3.72
C ARG A 15 -2.24 12.19 -4.60
N LEU A 16 -2.20 11.00 -3.99
CA LEU A 16 -2.41 9.73 -4.68
C LEU A 16 -3.63 8.96 -4.15
N ARG A 17 -4.49 8.49 -5.05
CA ARG A 17 -5.63 7.62 -4.78
C ARG A 17 -5.13 6.17 -4.78
N LEU A 18 -5.52 5.39 -3.78
CA LEU A 18 -5.10 3.99 -3.63
C LEU A 18 -6.25 3.05 -3.98
N PHE A 19 -6.03 2.22 -5.00
CA PHE A 19 -6.91 1.12 -5.39
C PHE A 19 -6.36 -0.19 -4.83
N ARG A 20 -6.72 -0.49 -3.57
CA ARG A 20 -6.15 -1.63 -2.81
C ARG A 20 -6.35 -2.98 -3.49
N SER A 21 -7.54 -3.23 -4.05
CA SER A 21 -7.88 -4.52 -4.68
C SER A 21 -7.05 -4.82 -5.92
N PHE A 22 -6.56 -3.79 -6.60
CA PHE A 22 -5.74 -3.91 -7.80
C PHE A 22 -4.26 -3.65 -7.52
N ASN A 23 -3.90 -3.40 -6.25
CA ASN A 23 -2.57 -2.99 -5.85
C ASN A 23 -2.01 -1.83 -6.70
N LEU A 24 -2.85 -0.82 -6.97
CA LEU A 24 -2.57 0.28 -7.88
C LEU A 24 -2.72 1.63 -7.19
N LYS A 25 -1.96 2.63 -7.64
CA LYS A 25 -2.19 4.03 -7.30
C LYS A 25 -2.42 4.87 -8.54
N GLN A 26 -3.25 5.90 -8.37
CA GLN A 26 -3.50 6.92 -9.38
C GLN A 26 -3.18 8.30 -8.81
N CYS A 27 -2.53 9.14 -9.59
CA CYS A 27 -2.34 10.54 -9.24
C CYS A 27 -3.64 11.34 -9.42
N ASP A 28 -4.02 12.13 -8.42
CA ASP A 28 -5.22 12.98 -8.50
C ASP A 28 -5.03 14.18 -9.44
N GLU A 29 -3.79 14.55 -9.73
CA GLU A 29 -3.46 15.71 -10.57
C GLU A 29 -3.31 15.35 -12.05
N CYS A 30 -2.46 14.35 -12.36
CA CYS A 30 -2.17 13.98 -13.75
C CYS A 30 -2.84 12.69 -14.20
N LEU A 31 -3.66 12.07 -13.33
CA LEU A 31 -4.39 10.82 -13.57
C LEU A 31 -3.52 9.62 -13.95
N TYR A 32 -2.20 9.72 -13.81
CA TYR A 32 -1.28 8.64 -14.11
C TYR A 32 -1.44 7.49 -13.10
N GLU A 33 -1.62 6.29 -13.63
CA GLU A 33 -1.75 5.05 -12.88
C GLU A 33 -0.43 4.28 -12.87
N PHE A 34 -0.10 3.71 -11.72
CA PHE A 34 1.12 2.93 -11.54
C PHE A 34 0.99 1.91 -10.41
N ASP A 35 1.72 0.81 -10.56
CA ASP A 35 1.70 -0.28 -9.59
C ASP A 35 2.21 0.17 -8.22
N TRP A 36 1.51 -0.28 -7.18
CA TRP A 36 1.80 0.05 -5.80
C TRP A 36 2.45 -1.13 -5.08
N HIS A 37 3.74 -1.33 -5.31
CA HIS A 37 4.50 -2.32 -4.56
C HIS A 37 5.01 -1.75 -3.23
N LEU A 38 5.08 -2.61 -2.23
CA LEU A 38 5.82 -2.32 -1.00
C LEU A 38 7.30 -2.42 -1.29
N GLU A 39 8.09 -1.44 -0.85
CA GLU A 39 9.55 -1.55 -0.91
C GLU A 39 10.05 -2.66 0.01
N PRO A 40 11.25 -3.22 -0.24
CA PRO A 40 11.90 -4.12 0.70
C PRO A 40 11.91 -3.53 2.12
N GLY A 41 11.35 -4.28 3.08
CA GLY A 41 11.23 -3.86 4.49
C GLY A 41 9.95 -3.07 4.84
N GLN A 42 9.12 -2.68 3.88
CA GLN A 42 7.80 -2.09 4.18
C GLN A 42 6.77 -3.16 4.50
N LYS A 43 6.05 -2.97 5.62
CA LYS A 43 4.96 -3.86 6.05
C LYS A 43 3.64 -3.44 5.40
N PRO A 44 2.80 -4.38 4.96
CA PRO A 44 1.45 -4.07 4.51
C PRO A 44 0.63 -3.47 5.65
N LEU A 45 -0.10 -2.38 5.38
CA LEU A 45 -0.99 -1.75 6.37
C LEU A 45 -2.17 -2.65 6.77
N VAL A 46 -2.48 -3.65 5.94
CA VAL A 46 -3.51 -4.65 6.18
C VAL A 46 -2.85 -6.00 5.99
N GLY A 47 -2.57 -6.69 7.09
CA GLY A 47 -2.12 -8.07 7.05
C GLY A 47 -3.28 -9.02 6.70
N PRO A 48 -2.98 -10.23 6.20
CA PRO A 48 -4.00 -11.25 6.04
C PRO A 48 -4.68 -11.52 7.39
N SER A 49 -6.02 -11.69 7.38
CA SER A 49 -6.78 -12.06 8.59
C SER A 49 -6.21 -13.30 9.29
N ARG A 50 -5.56 -14.21 8.53
CA ARG A 50 -4.83 -15.38 9.05
C ARG A 50 -3.69 -15.04 10.00
N ASP A 51 -3.04 -13.88 9.88
CA ASP A 51 -1.98 -13.48 10.82
C ASP A 51 -2.52 -13.12 12.21
N ARG A 52 -3.83 -12.86 12.35
CA ARG A 52 -4.46 -12.71 13.67
C ARG A 52 -4.60 -14.03 14.43
N TYR A 53 -4.47 -15.17 13.74
CA TYR A 53 -4.61 -16.51 14.31
C TYR A 53 -3.28 -17.25 14.33
N ILE A 54 -2.18 -16.58 14.70
CA ILE A 54 -1.09 -17.31 15.35
C ILE A 54 -1.67 -17.77 16.69
N ILE A 55 -2.33 -18.92 16.67
CA ILE A 55 -2.65 -19.67 17.88
C ILE A 55 -1.28 -19.96 18.48
N THR A 56 -0.95 -19.28 19.57
CA THR A 56 0.15 -19.64 20.47
C THR A 56 -0.19 -21.00 21.08
N GLY A 57 -0.12 -22.05 20.27
CA GLY A 57 -0.30 -23.43 20.65
C GLY A 57 1.06 -24.09 20.73
N ASP A 58 1.42 -24.47 21.95
CA ASP A 58 2.45 -25.46 22.30
C ASP A 58 3.87 -25.25 21.75
N LYS A 59 4.68 -24.56 22.55
CA LYS A 59 6.02 -25.08 22.84
C LYS A 59 5.97 -25.77 24.19
N ARG A 60 5.72 -27.08 24.16
CA ARG A 60 5.94 -27.99 25.29
C ARG A 60 7.42 -28.32 25.40
#